data_AF-A0A7K1BTA3-F1
#
_entry.id   AF-A0A7K1BTA3-F1
#
_cell.length_a   1.000
_cell.length_b   1.000
_cell.length_c   1.000
_cell.angle_alpha   90.00
_cell.angle_beta   90.00
_cell.angle_gamma   90.00
#
_symmetry.space_group_name_H-M   'P 1'
#
loop_
_entity.id
_entity.type
_entity.pdbx_description
1 polymer ?
#
loop_
_entity_poly.entity_id
_entity_poly.type
_entity_poly.pdbx_seq_one_letter_code
_entity_poly.pdbx_strand_id
1 'polypeptide(L)'
;MAGFGFTPNDPDDPNENQNRENLEAMMRQMQEQIKAQFDQLGISSGLAGLGIPGFGAAPDGKVEALPLATVRDVAKKFTVAQGSQPLGTKDLTAINNACEIADIWLNEATQFPATSSSAPRATSRLDWIDATLPGWQATMEPLAAGLAAAISRLLDDAMSGDNEAQESPIPVAAIAGLMKSFIGSMIATQLGQAIGAISASAVGAHDAGLPILEPARPLLIPENIDLWGADTEIAKSEIYLFHALREGAIARLFEHNPWIVSYIRSAIVEYGAGIKIDLEAIQRQAEEAMSNGANEISIALDAGIFTPEETPVQRAALSKLETVLALVDGWADDVATLAAGDRLPAITALREIQRRTRATSAPAQQLFKTMLGLEVSPKLSREASAFWNHVRAAKDIAARDNIWSGILPSATELLAPDLFLASTEIPDDLSGMLG
;
A
#
# COMPACT_ATOMS: atom_id res chain seq x y z
N MET A 1 34.27 -44.31 -42.73
CA MET A 1 34.51 -43.83 -41.35
C MET A 1 34.95 -42.38 -41.41
N ALA A 2 34.62 -41.61 -40.37
CA ALA A 2 34.76 -40.15 -40.20
C ALA A 2 33.66 -39.32 -40.89
N GLY A 3 32.95 -38.39 -40.25
CA GLY A 3 32.99 -37.90 -38.87
C GLY A 3 32.28 -36.55 -38.82
N PHE A 4 31.33 -36.39 -37.90
CA PHE A 4 30.65 -35.14 -37.56
C PHE A 4 31.66 -34.02 -37.21
N GLY A 5 31.43 -32.80 -37.67
CA GLY A 5 32.19 -31.62 -37.26
C GLY A 5 31.40 -30.33 -37.50
N PHE A 6 30.86 -29.74 -36.41
CA PHE A 6 30.42 -28.35 -36.38
C PHE A 6 31.66 -27.45 -36.32
N THR A 7 31.77 -26.49 -37.25
CA THR A 7 32.74 -25.39 -37.15
C THR A 7 32.11 -24.23 -36.37
N PRO A 8 32.76 -23.68 -35.33
CA PRO A 8 32.29 -22.48 -34.63
C PRO A 8 32.34 -21.23 -35.51
N ASN A 9 31.44 -20.28 -35.25
CA ASN A 9 31.46 -18.93 -35.82
C ASN A 9 32.83 -18.27 -35.63
N ASP A 10 33.37 -17.73 -36.72
CA ASP A 10 34.61 -16.95 -36.78
C ASP A 10 34.26 -15.47 -36.51
N PRO A 11 34.77 -14.81 -35.46
CA PRO A 11 34.36 -13.47 -35.06
C PRO A 11 35.01 -12.32 -35.86
N ASP A 12 35.75 -12.61 -36.93
CA ASP A 12 36.48 -11.62 -37.73
C ASP A 12 35.97 -11.51 -39.19
N ASP A 13 34.66 -11.56 -39.44
CA ASP A 13 34.08 -11.17 -40.74
C ASP A 13 33.80 -9.65 -40.79
N PRO A 14 34.56 -8.87 -41.59
CA PRO A 14 34.41 -7.42 -41.66
C PRO A 14 33.07 -6.94 -42.25
N ASN A 15 32.22 -7.84 -42.79
CA ASN A 15 30.93 -7.48 -43.38
C ASN A 15 29.73 -7.55 -42.40
N GLU A 16 29.87 -8.08 -41.18
CA GLU A 16 28.75 -8.15 -40.22
C GLU A 16 28.35 -6.79 -39.65
N ASN A 17 29.31 -5.90 -39.40
CA ASN A 17 29.03 -4.56 -38.84
C ASN A 17 28.26 -3.65 -39.82
N GLN A 18 28.59 -3.70 -41.11
CA GLN A 18 27.87 -2.92 -42.13
C GLN A 18 26.43 -3.41 -42.34
N ASN A 19 26.19 -4.72 -42.21
CA ASN A 19 24.83 -5.27 -42.32
C ASN A 19 23.97 -4.94 -41.09
N ARG A 20 24.57 -4.85 -39.89
CA ARG A 20 23.88 -4.41 -38.67
C ARG A 20 23.54 -2.92 -38.70
N GLU A 21 24.47 -2.05 -39.10
CA GLU A 21 24.20 -0.62 -39.22
C GLU A 21 23.13 -0.32 -40.28
N ASN A 22 23.14 -1.03 -41.41
CA ASN A 22 22.09 -0.89 -42.44
C ASN A 22 20.73 -1.40 -41.95
N LEU A 23 20.68 -2.47 -41.15
CA LEU A 23 19.44 -2.98 -40.56
C LEU A 23 18.89 -2.03 -39.50
N GLU A 24 19.75 -1.44 -38.67
CA GLU A 24 19.37 -0.43 -37.68
C GLU A 24 18.89 0.87 -38.33
N ALA A 25 19.55 1.31 -39.42
CA ALA A 25 19.11 2.46 -40.21
C ALA A 25 17.75 2.20 -40.86
N MET A 26 17.54 1.00 -41.43
CA MET A 26 16.26 0.60 -42.02
C MET A 26 15.15 0.50 -40.97
N MET A 27 15.45 -0.01 -39.76
CA MET A 27 14.47 -0.06 -38.66
C MET A 27 14.12 1.32 -38.10
N ARG A 28 15.08 2.25 -38.03
CA ARG A 28 14.79 3.66 -37.67
C ARG A 28 13.91 4.33 -38.71
N GLN A 29 14.21 4.13 -39.99
CA GLN A 29 13.40 4.68 -41.08
C GLN A 29 11.97 4.11 -41.06
N MET A 30 11.81 2.82 -40.76
CA MET A 30 10.50 2.18 -40.60
C MET A 30 9.75 2.72 -39.37
N GLN A 31 10.42 2.93 -38.23
CA GLN A 31 9.82 3.57 -37.05
C GLN A 31 9.38 5.01 -37.32
N GLU A 32 10.16 5.78 -38.06
CA GLU A 32 9.80 7.15 -38.45
C GLU A 32 8.60 7.16 -39.41
N GLN A 33 8.53 6.20 -40.33
CA GLN A 33 7.38 6.04 -41.24
C GLN A 33 6.10 5.64 -40.50
N ILE A 34 6.21 4.72 -39.54
CA ILE A 34 5.09 4.33 -38.67
C ILE A 34 4.64 5.55 -37.86
N LYS A 35 5.57 6.29 -37.25
CA LYS A 35 5.26 7.51 -36.49
C LYS A 35 4.55 8.56 -37.35
N ALA A 36 5.02 8.77 -38.59
CA ALA A 36 4.40 9.70 -39.54
C ALA A 36 3.01 9.22 -40.00
N GLN A 37 2.81 7.91 -40.22
CA GLN A 37 1.49 7.33 -40.51
C GLN A 37 0.53 7.48 -39.32
N PHE A 38 1.02 7.32 -38.08
CA PHE A 38 0.24 7.49 -36.87
C PHE A 38 -0.17 8.95 -36.61
N ASP A 39 0.72 9.91 -36.90
CA ASP A 39 0.39 11.34 -36.88
C ASP A 39 -0.61 11.72 -37.97
N GLN A 40 -0.49 11.12 -39.17
CA GLN A 40 -1.39 11.37 -40.29
C GLN A 40 -2.80 10.77 -40.10
N LEU A 41 -2.91 9.69 -39.33
CA LEU A 41 -4.19 9.09 -38.92
C LEU A 41 -4.87 9.85 -37.75
N GLY A 42 -4.23 10.87 -37.19
CA GLY A 42 -4.79 11.69 -36.11
C GLY A 42 -4.96 10.95 -34.77
N ILE A 43 -4.47 9.71 -34.66
CA ILE A 43 -4.63 8.85 -33.47
C ILE A 43 -3.71 9.32 -32.33
N SER A 44 -2.51 9.82 -32.65
CA SER A 44 -1.59 10.42 -31.66
C SER A 44 -2.11 11.76 -31.12
N SER A 45 -2.71 12.57 -32.01
CA SER A 45 -3.16 13.93 -31.70
C SER A 45 -4.56 13.97 -31.07
N GLY A 46 -5.43 13.02 -31.40
CA GLY A 46 -6.77 12.89 -30.79
C GLY A 46 -6.72 12.48 -29.32
N LEU A 47 -5.70 11.72 -28.91
CA LEU A 47 -5.50 11.29 -27.53
C LEU A 47 -4.65 12.28 -26.71
N ALA A 48 -3.68 12.96 -27.33
CA ALA A 48 -2.94 14.05 -26.68
C ALA A 48 -3.80 15.31 -26.45
N GLY A 49 -4.82 15.54 -27.29
CA GLY A 49 -5.76 16.66 -27.17
C GLY A 49 -6.71 16.58 -25.96
N LEU A 50 -6.77 15.43 -25.26
CA LEU A 50 -7.60 15.24 -24.06
C LEU A 50 -6.90 15.67 -22.76
N GLY A 51 -5.65 16.13 -22.81
CA GLY A 51 -4.97 16.75 -21.66
C GLY A 51 -4.65 15.82 -20.48
N ILE A 52 -4.75 14.50 -20.64
CA ILE A 52 -4.48 13.52 -19.58
C ILE A 52 -2.96 13.25 -19.48
N PRO A 53 -2.28 13.61 -18.37
CA PRO A 53 -0.86 13.31 -18.19
C PRO A 53 -0.65 11.81 -17.95
N GLY A 54 0.35 11.19 -18.61
CA GLY A 54 0.77 9.80 -18.33
C GLY A 54 0.56 8.79 -19.47
N PHE A 55 0.10 9.20 -20.65
CA PHE A 55 -0.13 8.33 -21.82
C PHE A 55 1.18 7.94 -22.58
N GLY A 56 2.25 7.63 -21.85
CA GLY A 56 3.48 7.07 -22.40
C GLY A 56 3.43 5.55 -22.34
N ALA A 57 3.36 4.88 -23.49
CA ALA A 57 3.58 3.44 -23.55
C ALA A 57 4.99 3.13 -23.06
N ALA A 58 5.13 2.23 -22.07
CA ALA A 58 6.41 1.66 -21.71
C ALA A 58 7.05 1.03 -22.97
N PRO A 59 8.39 1.08 -23.14
CA PRO A 59 9.08 0.61 -24.34
C PRO A 59 8.90 -0.89 -24.66
N ASP A 60 8.21 -1.64 -23.78
CA ASP A 60 8.08 -3.09 -23.84
C ASP A 60 6.63 -3.59 -24.10
N GLY A 61 5.69 -2.69 -24.44
CA GLY A 61 4.30 -3.06 -24.80
C GLY A 61 3.46 -3.68 -23.66
N LYS A 62 4.04 -3.84 -22.46
CA LYS A 62 3.33 -4.23 -21.25
C LYS A 62 2.73 -2.98 -20.61
N VAL A 63 1.41 -2.90 -20.58
CA VAL A 63 0.69 -1.92 -19.77
C VAL A 63 0.99 -2.22 -18.31
N GLU A 64 1.80 -1.37 -17.68
CA GLU A 64 2.06 -1.44 -16.23
C GLU A 64 0.73 -1.20 -15.50
N ALA A 65 0.30 -2.16 -14.68
CA ALA A 65 -1.00 -2.09 -14.00
C ALA A 65 -1.09 -0.91 -13.02
N LEU A 66 0.06 -0.42 -12.55
CA LEU A 66 0.17 0.71 -11.64
C LEU A 66 1.40 1.58 -12.01
N PRO A 67 1.26 2.61 -12.85
CA PRO A 67 2.37 3.47 -13.25
C PRO A 67 2.92 4.27 -12.05
N LEU A 68 4.06 3.85 -11.51
CA LEU A 68 4.71 4.45 -10.34
C LEU A 68 4.97 5.95 -10.47
N ALA A 69 5.36 6.40 -11.66
CA ALA A 69 5.64 7.81 -11.91
C ALA A 69 4.40 8.67 -11.67
N THR A 70 3.23 8.22 -12.15
CA THR A 70 1.95 8.90 -11.93
C THR A 70 1.60 8.94 -10.45
N VAL A 71 1.73 7.81 -9.74
CA VAL A 71 1.47 7.74 -8.29
C VAL A 71 2.34 8.76 -7.54
N ARG A 72 3.64 8.78 -7.83
CA ARG A 72 4.61 9.71 -7.22
C ARG A 72 4.24 11.16 -7.49
N ASP A 73 3.99 11.51 -8.74
CA ASP A 73 3.74 12.89 -9.16
C ASP A 73 2.44 13.43 -8.54
N VAL A 74 1.38 12.61 -8.51
CA VAL A 74 0.11 12.97 -7.87
C VAL A 74 0.30 13.13 -6.36
N ALA A 75 0.97 12.17 -5.69
CA ALA A 75 1.24 12.23 -4.26
C ALA A 75 2.04 13.48 -3.88
N LYS A 76 3.09 13.80 -4.63
CA LYS A 76 3.91 14.99 -4.40
C LYS A 76 3.13 16.28 -4.63
N LYS A 77 2.35 16.37 -5.71
CA LYS A 77 1.48 17.54 -5.96
C LYS A 77 0.50 17.79 -4.82
N PHE A 78 -0.16 16.73 -4.34
CA PHE A 78 -1.10 16.81 -3.23
C PHE A 78 -0.40 17.25 -1.93
N THR A 79 0.78 16.68 -1.66
CA THR A 79 1.58 17.03 -0.47
C THR A 79 2.07 18.48 -0.51
N VAL A 80 2.54 18.95 -1.66
CA VAL A 80 2.96 20.35 -1.84
C VAL A 80 1.80 21.31 -1.60
N ALA A 81 0.59 20.95 -2.03
CA ALA A 81 -0.61 21.77 -1.77
C ALA A 81 -0.93 21.88 -0.27
N GLN A 82 -0.61 20.87 0.54
CA GLN A 82 -0.75 20.90 1.99
C GLN A 82 0.47 21.48 2.74
N GLY A 83 1.56 21.75 2.02
CA GLY A 83 2.83 22.23 2.57
C GLY A 83 3.76 21.09 3.00
N SER A 84 5.06 21.32 2.85
CA SER A 84 6.12 20.46 3.40
C SER A 84 7.31 21.35 3.75
N GLN A 85 7.79 21.24 4.98
CA GLN A 85 8.99 21.95 5.43
C GLN A 85 10.24 21.12 5.13
N PRO A 86 11.38 21.78 4.80
CA PRO A 86 12.66 21.09 4.71
C PRO A 86 13.09 20.61 6.10
N LEU A 87 13.79 19.47 6.13
CA LEU A 87 14.21 18.86 7.38
C LEU A 87 15.42 19.61 7.99
N GLY A 88 15.25 20.14 9.21
CA GLY A 88 16.30 20.85 9.92
C GLY A 88 17.29 19.92 10.65
N THR A 89 18.51 20.42 10.90
CA THR A 89 19.54 19.67 11.66
C THR A 89 19.12 19.38 13.11
N LYS A 90 18.34 20.28 13.70
CA LYS A 90 17.78 20.10 15.05
C LYS A 90 16.78 18.93 15.09
N ASP A 91 15.89 18.85 14.11
CA ASP A 91 14.88 17.79 14.03
C ASP A 91 15.53 16.42 13.79
N LEU A 92 16.53 16.38 12.90
CA LEU A 92 17.36 15.19 12.68
C LEU A 92 17.97 14.69 13.99
N THR A 93 18.59 15.59 14.75
CA THR A 93 19.25 15.25 16.02
C THR A 93 18.23 14.77 17.06
N ALA A 94 17.11 15.49 17.20
CA ALA A 94 16.07 15.16 18.18
C ALA A 94 15.42 13.80 17.90
N ILE A 95 15.10 13.50 16.64
CA ILE A 95 14.50 12.22 16.25
C ILE A 95 15.51 11.09 16.41
N ASN A 96 16.76 11.25 15.96
CA ASN A 96 17.78 10.21 16.12
C ASN A 96 17.98 9.87 17.61
N ASN A 97 18.13 10.88 18.46
CA ASN A 97 18.24 10.67 19.91
C ASN A 97 17.01 9.96 20.48
N ALA A 98 15.79 10.36 20.08
CA ALA A 98 14.56 9.71 20.53
C ALA A 98 14.50 8.24 20.09
N CYS A 99 14.89 7.93 18.86
CA CYS A 99 14.92 6.55 18.36
C CYS A 99 16.02 5.70 19.01
N GLU A 100 17.18 6.27 19.33
CA GLU A 100 18.25 5.57 20.08
C GLU A 100 17.78 5.22 21.50
N ILE A 101 17.13 6.16 22.20
CA ILE A 101 16.54 5.90 23.52
C ILE A 101 15.44 4.84 23.41
N ALA A 102 14.56 4.97 22.41
CA ALA A 102 13.49 4.01 22.16
C ALA A 102 14.06 2.60 21.92
N ASP A 103 15.15 2.46 21.17
CA ASP A 103 15.76 1.16 20.93
C ASP A 103 16.23 0.47 22.21
N ILE A 104 16.81 1.23 23.13
CA ILE A 104 17.26 0.72 24.43
C ILE A 104 16.05 0.30 25.26
N TRP A 105 15.00 1.13 25.33
CA TRP A 105 13.83 0.86 26.16
C TRP A 105 12.99 -0.32 25.64
N LEU A 106 12.88 -0.46 24.32
CA LEU A 106 12.15 -1.55 23.69
C LEU A 106 12.77 -2.93 23.98
N ASN A 107 14.08 -3.01 24.26
CA ASN A 107 14.73 -4.28 24.60
C ASN A 107 14.18 -4.91 25.89
N GLU A 108 13.60 -4.11 26.78
CA GLU A 108 12.96 -4.59 28.01
C GLU A 108 11.47 -4.94 27.80
N ALA A 109 10.88 -4.51 26.68
CA ALA A 109 9.44 -4.57 26.45
C ALA A 109 9.00 -5.56 25.37
N THR A 110 9.92 -6.07 24.54
CA THR A 110 9.64 -7.07 23.51
C THR A 110 10.82 -8.03 23.31
N GLN A 111 10.54 -9.26 22.90
CA GLN A 111 11.55 -10.25 22.50
C GLN A 111 12.17 -9.95 21.14
N PHE A 112 11.58 -9.06 20.33
CA PHE A 112 12.10 -8.74 19.01
C PHE A 112 13.34 -7.81 19.11
N PRO A 113 14.50 -8.22 18.57
CA PRO A 113 15.70 -7.40 18.50
C PRO A 113 15.49 -6.08 17.75
N ALA A 114 16.38 -5.11 17.98
CA ALA A 114 16.42 -3.86 17.22
C ALA A 114 16.71 -4.11 15.73
N THR A 115 16.11 -3.31 14.85
CA THR A 115 16.36 -3.36 13.40
C THR A 115 17.80 -2.94 13.09
N SER A 116 18.44 -3.61 12.13
CA SER A 116 19.87 -3.42 11.80
C SER A 116 20.17 -2.24 10.85
N SER A 117 19.15 -1.47 10.44
CA SER A 117 19.28 -0.41 9.43
C SER A 117 20.03 0.83 9.93
N SER A 118 21.00 1.30 9.14
CA SER A 118 21.71 2.57 9.33
C SER A 118 21.08 3.76 8.58
N ALA A 119 19.93 3.56 7.94
CA ALA A 119 19.27 4.59 7.16
C ALA A 119 18.65 5.71 8.04
N PRO A 120 18.43 6.92 7.49
CA PRO A 120 17.98 8.07 8.27
C PRO A 120 16.60 7.86 8.92
N ARG A 121 16.48 8.09 10.23
CA ARG A 121 15.24 7.85 11.00
C ARG A 121 14.26 9.02 10.99
N ALA A 122 14.65 10.15 10.39
CA ALA A 122 13.81 11.33 10.21
C ALA A 122 13.71 11.69 8.73
N THR A 123 12.55 12.19 8.31
CA THR A 123 12.27 12.52 6.91
C THR A 123 11.33 13.73 6.79
N SER A 124 11.41 14.45 5.67
CA SER A 124 10.35 15.39 5.26
C SER A 124 9.14 14.62 4.71
N ARG A 125 7.99 15.29 4.55
CA ARG A 125 6.79 14.68 3.93
C ARG A 125 7.06 14.22 2.49
N LEU A 126 7.82 15.02 1.72
CA LEU A 126 8.14 14.70 0.33
C LEU A 126 9.10 13.52 0.22
N ASP A 127 10.14 13.48 1.05
CA ASP A 127 11.10 12.37 1.07
C ASP A 127 10.45 11.08 1.62
N TRP A 128 9.46 11.21 2.50
CA TRP A 128 8.67 10.09 3.00
C TRP A 128 7.91 9.39 1.88
N ILE A 129 7.36 10.14 0.93
CA ILE A 129 6.69 9.58 -0.26
C ILE A 129 7.70 8.76 -1.05
N ASP A 130 8.87 9.30 -1.35
CA ASP A 130 9.88 8.59 -2.14
C ASP A 130 10.38 7.33 -1.42
N ALA A 131 10.56 7.39 -0.10
CA ALA A 131 11.01 6.28 0.72
C ALA A 131 9.98 5.15 0.82
N THR A 132 8.68 5.47 0.84
CA THR A 132 7.60 4.48 1.07
C THR A 132 6.93 4.00 -0.22
N LEU A 133 7.08 4.75 -1.33
CA LEU A 133 6.43 4.43 -2.61
C LEU A 133 6.64 2.99 -3.11
N PRO A 134 7.86 2.40 -3.03
CA PRO A 134 8.04 1.01 -3.44
C PRO A 134 7.21 0.02 -2.62
N GLY A 135 7.09 0.25 -1.31
CA GLY A 135 6.28 -0.58 -0.42
C GLY A 135 4.78 -0.42 -0.64
N TRP A 136 4.34 0.80 -0.95
CA TRP A 136 2.96 1.07 -1.37
C TRP A 136 2.60 0.31 -2.65
N GLN A 137 3.46 0.37 -3.67
CA GLN A 137 3.26 -0.40 -4.90
C GLN A 137 3.21 -1.89 -4.61
N ALA A 138 4.20 -2.45 -3.93
CA ALA A 138 4.25 -3.89 -3.66
C ALA A 138 3.04 -4.40 -2.86
N THR A 139 2.42 -3.53 -2.05
CA THR A 139 1.23 -3.85 -1.27
C THR A 139 -0.05 -3.75 -2.10
N MET A 140 -0.14 -2.77 -3.01
CA MET A 140 -1.36 -2.45 -3.77
C MET A 140 -1.40 -3.01 -5.20
N GLU A 141 -0.26 -3.41 -5.77
CA GLU A 141 -0.16 -3.98 -7.11
C GLU A 141 -1.08 -5.21 -7.31
N PRO A 142 -1.19 -6.17 -6.36
CA PRO A 142 -2.08 -7.31 -6.55
C PRO A 142 -3.55 -6.92 -6.64
N LEU A 143 -3.96 -5.85 -5.94
CA LEU A 143 -5.31 -5.30 -6.03
C LEU A 143 -5.57 -4.69 -7.41
N ALA A 144 -4.63 -3.89 -7.91
CA ALA A 144 -4.71 -3.31 -9.25
C ALA A 144 -4.77 -4.39 -10.34
N ALA A 145 -3.93 -5.43 -10.22
CA ALA A 145 -3.92 -6.57 -11.14
C ALA A 145 -5.24 -7.36 -11.10
N GLY A 146 -5.78 -7.61 -9.91
CA GLY A 146 -7.07 -8.29 -9.73
C GLY A 146 -8.22 -7.52 -10.39
N LEU A 147 -8.26 -6.21 -10.18
CA LEU A 147 -9.29 -5.35 -10.77
C LEU A 147 -9.18 -5.28 -12.30
N ALA A 148 -7.96 -5.11 -12.82
CA ALA A 148 -7.71 -5.13 -14.26
C ALA A 148 -8.12 -6.48 -14.90
N ALA A 149 -7.90 -7.60 -14.21
CA ALA A 149 -8.30 -8.92 -14.68
C ALA A 149 -9.83 -9.10 -14.68
N ALA A 150 -10.52 -8.61 -13.65
CA ALA A 150 -11.99 -8.64 -13.59
C ALA A 150 -12.62 -7.87 -14.75
N ILE A 151 -12.09 -6.69 -15.09
CA ILE A 151 -12.55 -5.88 -16.23
C ILE A 151 -12.29 -6.57 -17.54
N SER A 152 -11.10 -7.18 -17.69
CA SER A 152 -10.76 -7.91 -18.92
C SER A 152 -11.75 -9.04 -19.17
N ARG A 153 -12.13 -9.79 -18.13
CA ARG A 153 -13.16 -10.84 -18.23
C ARG A 153 -14.53 -10.29 -18.59
N LEU A 154 -14.97 -9.20 -17.96
CA LEU A 154 -16.24 -8.55 -18.29
C LEU A 154 -16.30 -8.09 -19.74
N LEU A 155 -15.19 -7.56 -20.26
CA LEU A 155 -15.08 -7.16 -21.65
C LEU A 155 -15.08 -8.37 -22.60
N ASP A 156 -14.36 -9.43 -22.25
CA ASP A 156 -14.36 -10.69 -23.01
C ASP A 156 -15.77 -11.32 -23.05
N ASP A 157 -16.51 -11.28 -21.94
CA ASP A 157 -17.89 -11.77 -21.84
C ASP A 157 -18.86 -10.92 -22.67
N ALA A 158 -18.73 -9.58 -22.61
CA ALA A 158 -19.52 -8.67 -23.44
C ALA A 158 -19.24 -8.83 -24.95
N MET A 159 -18.00 -9.23 -25.29
CA MET A 159 -17.56 -9.52 -26.66
C MET A 159 -17.97 -10.90 -27.17
N SER A 160 -18.17 -11.85 -26.26
CA SER A 160 -18.54 -13.24 -26.57
C SER A 160 -20.05 -13.45 -26.61
N GLY A 161 -20.84 -12.50 -26.08
CA GLY A 161 -22.28 -12.47 -26.30
C GLY A 161 -22.61 -12.12 -27.75
N ASP A 162 -23.61 -12.81 -28.33
CA ASP A 162 -24.13 -12.67 -29.70
C ASP A 162 -24.75 -11.28 -30.01
N ASN A 163 -24.05 -10.19 -29.67
CA ASN A 163 -24.43 -8.86 -30.12
C ASN A 163 -23.64 -8.54 -31.39
N GLU A 164 -24.37 -8.48 -32.49
CA GLU A 164 -23.97 -8.00 -33.82
C GLU A 164 -23.50 -6.54 -33.77
N ALA A 165 -22.43 -6.23 -33.03
CA ALA A 165 -21.75 -4.93 -33.08
C ALA A 165 -20.85 -4.87 -34.33
N GLN A 166 -21.44 -5.17 -35.47
CA GLN A 166 -20.80 -5.18 -36.78
C GLN A 166 -20.93 -3.80 -37.42
N GLU A 167 -20.52 -2.72 -36.75
CA GLU A 167 -20.43 -1.39 -37.39
C GLU A 167 -19.68 -0.30 -36.59
N SER A 168 -18.69 -0.66 -35.75
CA SER A 168 -17.77 0.34 -35.14
C SER A 168 -16.42 0.38 -35.88
N PRO A 169 -15.95 1.55 -36.35
CA PRO A 169 -14.69 1.69 -37.10
C PRO A 169 -13.42 1.54 -36.24
N ILE A 170 -13.57 1.41 -34.92
CA ILE A 170 -12.46 1.22 -33.98
C ILE A 170 -12.37 -0.28 -33.66
N PRO A 171 -11.20 -0.93 -33.87
CA PRO A 171 -11.02 -2.33 -33.48
C PRO A 171 -11.33 -2.48 -31.99
N VAL A 172 -12.20 -3.42 -31.62
CA VAL A 172 -12.60 -3.58 -30.21
C VAL A 172 -11.40 -3.87 -29.30
N ALA A 173 -10.36 -4.53 -29.82
CA ALA A 173 -9.08 -4.69 -29.13
C ALA A 173 -8.38 -3.37 -28.78
N ALA A 174 -8.53 -2.33 -29.61
CA ALA A 174 -8.00 -0.99 -29.32
C ALA A 174 -8.80 -0.29 -28.20
N ILE A 175 -10.12 -0.48 -28.16
CA ILE A 175 -10.99 0.02 -27.08
C ILE A 175 -10.64 -0.67 -25.76
N ALA A 176 -10.44 -1.99 -25.79
CA ALA A 176 -10.00 -2.78 -24.63
C ALA A 176 -8.68 -2.28 -24.04
N GLY A 177 -7.68 -2.03 -24.90
CA GLY A 177 -6.39 -1.49 -24.49
C GLY A 177 -6.50 -0.08 -23.91
N LEU A 178 -7.33 0.78 -24.51
CA LEU A 178 -7.57 2.14 -24.02
C LEU A 178 -8.24 2.14 -22.65
N MET A 179 -9.27 1.31 -22.45
CA MET A 179 -9.94 1.15 -21.15
C MET A 179 -8.98 0.65 -20.08
N LYS A 180 -8.18 -0.39 -20.38
CA LYS A 180 -7.19 -0.93 -19.43
C LYS A 180 -6.18 0.13 -19.00
N SER A 181 -5.69 0.95 -19.95
CA SER A 181 -4.79 2.08 -19.66
C SER A 181 -5.47 3.15 -18.79
N PHE A 182 -6.71 3.51 -19.11
CA PHE A 182 -7.50 4.48 -18.37
C PHE A 182 -7.70 4.06 -16.90
N ILE A 183 -8.09 2.80 -16.67
CA ILE A 183 -8.30 2.27 -15.33
C ILE A 183 -7.00 2.22 -14.51
N GLY A 184 -5.89 1.77 -15.13
CA GLY A 184 -4.58 1.79 -14.46
C GLY A 184 -4.16 3.20 -14.03
N SER A 185 -4.41 4.20 -14.88
CA SER A 185 -4.16 5.61 -14.58
C SER A 185 -5.06 6.16 -13.46
N MET A 186 -6.34 5.79 -13.45
CA MET A 186 -7.29 6.17 -12.41
C MET A 186 -6.87 5.61 -11.04
N ILE A 187 -6.56 4.31 -10.97
CA ILE A 187 -6.09 3.64 -9.74
C ILE A 187 -4.78 4.30 -9.26
N ALA A 188 -3.84 4.56 -10.17
CA ALA A 188 -2.59 5.25 -9.83
C ALA A 188 -2.83 6.67 -9.28
N THR A 189 -3.81 7.40 -9.84
CA THR A 189 -4.17 8.74 -9.38
C THR A 189 -4.80 8.68 -7.98
N GLN A 190 -5.75 7.78 -7.74
CA GLN A 190 -6.37 7.60 -6.42
C GLN A 190 -5.35 7.17 -5.37
N LEU A 191 -4.44 6.25 -5.72
CA LEU A 191 -3.36 5.84 -4.82
C LEU A 191 -2.42 7.01 -4.51
N GLY A 192 -2.06 7.81 -5.53
CA GLY A 192 -1.25 9.00 -5.35
C GLY A 192 -1.91 10.02 -4.41
N GLN A 193 -3.21 10.28 -4.58
CA GLN A 193 -3.98 11.16 -3.70
C GLN A 193 -4.02 10.62 -2.26
N ALA A 194 -4.26 9.32 -2.09
CA ALA A 194 -4.28 8.67 -0.78
C ALA A 194 -2.91 8.79 -0.06
N ILE A 195 -1.82 8.47 -0.76
CA ILE A 195 -0.46 8.59 -0.23
C ILE A 195 -0.14 10.05 0.13
N GLY A 196 -0.55 11.00 -0.72
CA GLY A 196 -0.38 12.43 -0.47
C GLY A 196 -1.18 12.94 0.75
N ALA A 197 -2.38 12.42 0.98
CA ALA A 197 -3.17 12.74 2.17
C ALA A 197 -2.57 12.14 3.44
N ILE A 198 -2.06 10.91 3.35
CA ILE A 198 -1.39 10.23 4.44
C ILE A 198 -0.08 10.95 4.81
N SER A 199 0.71 11.39 3.83
CA SER A 199 1.99 12.08 4.10
C SER A 199 1.83 13.35 4.95
N ALA A 200 0.67 13.98 4.89
CA ALA A 200 0.37 15.20 5.66
C ALA A 200 -0.06 14.94 7.11
N SER A 201 -0.50 13.71 7.43
CA SER A 201 -1.05 13.38 8.75
C SER A 201 -0.28 12.28 9.49
N ALA A 202 0.39 11.37 8.78
CA ALA A 202 1.16 10.28 9.37
C ALA A 202 2.38 10.82 10.13
N VAL A 203 2.59 10.37 11.36
CA VAL A 203 3.76 10.76 12.15
C VAL A 203 5.00 9.92 11.84
N GLY A 204 4.82 8.79 11.17
CA GLY A 204 5.87 7.85 10.79
C GLY A 204 5.48 6.97 9.60
N ALA A 205 6.36 6.06 9.18
CA ALA A 205 6.09 5.15 8.08
C ALA A 205 5.15 4.01 8.47
N HIS A 206 5.21 3.54 9.71
CA HIS A 206 4.42 2.41 10.17
C HIS A 206 3.02 2.80 10.68
N ASP A 207 2.67 4.08 10.54
CA ASP A 207 1.42 4.65 11.03
C ASP A 207 0.16 4.08 10.35
N ALA A 208 0.31 3.59 9.12
CA ALA A 208 -0.74 2.87 8.40
C ALA A 208 -0.86 1.39 8.83
N GLY A 209 0.03 0.88 9.69
CA GLY A 209 0.07 -0.54 10.05
C GLY A 209 0.40 -1.46 8.86
N LEU A 210 0.96 -0.88 7.78
CA LEU A 210 1.31 -1.58 6.55
C LEU A 210 2.85 -1.69 6.42
N PRO A 211 3.35 -2.81 5.88
CA PRO A 211 4.78 -3.03 5.66
C PRO A 211 5.24 -2.31 4.38
N ILE A 212 5.46 -1.00 4.50
CA ILE A 212 5.78 -0.11 3.35
C ILE A 212 7.26 0.29 3.26
N LEU A 213 8.10 -0.19 4.16
CA LEU A 213 9.55 0.02 4.14
C LEU A 213 10.30 -1.31 4.04
N GLU A 214 11.31 -1.35 3.18
CA GLU A 214 12.21 -2.49 2.99
C GLU A 214 13.67 -1.99 2.97
N PRO A 215 14.53 -2.35 3.94
CA PRO A 215 14.21 -3.13 5.15
C PRO A 215 13.33 -2.34 6.13
N ALA A 216 12.65 -3.06 7.04
CA ALA A 216 11.84 -2.44 8.08
C ALA A 216 12.72 -1.63 9.05
N ARG A 217 12.32 -0.39 9.33
CA ARG A 217 13.10 0.54 10.17
C ARG A 217 12.27 1.72 10.66
N PRO A 218 12.61 2.33 11.81
CA PRO A 218 11.93 3.54 12.24
C PRO A 218 12.14 4.68 11.25
N LEU A 219 11.06 5.36 10.84
CA LEU A 219 11.10 6.53 9.99
C LEU A 219 10.00 7.51 10.39
N LEU A 220 10.37 8.63 11.00
CA LEU A 220 9.45 9.63 11.56
C LEU A 220 9.41 10.92 10.75
N ILE A 221 8.26 11.59 10.75
CA ILE A 221 8.03 12.89 10.13
C ILE A 221 7.92 13.95 11.25
N PRO A 222 9.04 14.60 11.67
CA PRO A 222 9.02 15.54 12.79
C PRO A 222 8.02 16.70 12.62
N GLU A 223 7.82 17.19 11.40
CA GLU A 223 6.79 18.22 11.11
C GLU A 223 5.39 17.76 11.55
N ASN A 224 5.04 16.49 11.29
CA ASN A 224 3.71 15.96 11.63
C ASN A 224 3.62 15.66 13.12
N ILE A 225 4.72 15.24 13.76
CA ILE A 225 4.76 15.06 15.22
C ILE A 225 4.54 16.40 15.93
N ASP A 226 5.16 17.47 15.45
CA ASP A 226 4.98 18.82 15.99
C ASP A 226 3.53 19.28 15.86
N LEU A 227 2.89 19.05 14.72
CA LEU A 227 1.48 19.36 14.51
C LEU A 227 0.56 18.52 15.40
N TRP A 228 0.86 17.22 15.55
CA TRP A 228 0.10 16.31 16.42
C TRP A 228 0.16 16.75 17.89
N GLY A 229 1.31 17.29 18.32
CA GLY A 229 1.56 17.74 19.68
C GLY A 229 1.16 19.19 19.98
N ALA A 230 0.79 19.98 18.97
CA ALA A 230 0.67 21.44 19.06
C ALA A 230 -0.32 21.93 20.13
N ASP A 231 -1.44 21.21 20.30
CA ASP A 231 -2.49 21.57 21.26
C ASP A 231 -2.30 20.92 22.64
N THR A 232 -1.14 20.30 22.87
CA THR A 232 -0.83 19.60 24.12
C THR A 232 0.15 20.41 24.98
N GLU A 233 0.00 20.34 26.30
CA GLU A 233 0.99 20.91 27.25
C GLU A 233 2.17 19.95 27.51
N ILE A 234 2.33 18.91 26.68
CA ILE A 234 3.34 17.86 26.86
C ILE A 234 4.65 18.29 26.22
N ALA A 235 5.77 18.02 26.90
CA ALA A 235 7.09 18.35 26.37
C ALA A 235 7.35 17.65 25.03
N LYS A 236 7.82 18.39 24.03
CA LYS A 236 8.13 17.89 22.67
C LYS A 236 9.02 16.65 22.68
N SER A 237 10.00 16.57 23.59
CA SER A 237 10.86 15.39 23.75
C SER A 237 10.10 14.13 24.16
N GLU A 238 9.06 14.26 24.98
CA GLU A 238 8.21 13.12 25.38
C GLU A 238 7.34 12.64 24.22
N ILE A 239 6.79 13.57 23.44
CA ILE A 239 6.00 13.27 22.24
C ILE A 239 6.86 12.54 21.19
N TYR A 240 8.07 13.05 20.95
CA TYR A 240 9.02 12.44 20.02
C TYR A 240 9.39 11.03 20.46
N LEU A 241 9.67 10.84 21.75
CA LEU A 241 10.01 9.53 22.30
C LEU A 241 8.84 8.55 22.23
N PHE A 242 7.61 8.99 22.49
CA PHE A 242 6.41 8.17 22.34
C PHE A 242 6.23 7.65 20.92
N HIS A 243 6.34 8.52 19.91
CA HIS A 243 6.25 8.09 18.52
C HIS A 243 7.45 7.21 18.11
N ALA A 244 8.66 7.49 18.61
CA ALA A 244 9.82 6.65 18.37
C ALA A 244 9.68 5.22 18.96
N LEU A 245 9.09 5.09 20.16
CA LEU A 245 8.79 3.80 20.78
C LEU A 245 7.80 2.99 19.93
N ARG A 246 6.72 3.63 19.48
CA ARG A 246 5.69 2.97 18.65
C ARG A 246 6.23 2.57 17.28
N GLU A 247 6.89 3.50 16.61
CA GLU A 247 7.49 3.27 15.28
C GLU A 247 8.58 2.19 15.35
N GLY A 248 9.41 2.23 16.40
CA GLY A 248 10.42 1.21 16.68
C GLY A 248 9.82 -0.16 16.94
N ALA A 249 8.75 -0.25 17.73
CA ALA A 249 8.07 -1.52 17.98
C ALA A 249 7.57 -2.14 16.66
N ILE A 250 6.84 -1.39 15.84
CA ILE A 250 6.26 -1.92 14.60
C ILE A 250 7.36 -2.30 13.59
N ALA A 251 8.44 -1.51 13.49
CA ALA A 251 9.57 -1.86 12.65
C ALA A 251 10.20 -3.20 13.05
N ARG A 252 10.37 -3.45 14.37
CA ARG A 252 10.85 -4.74 14.88
C ARG A 252 9.87 -5.88 14.59
N LEU A 253 8.56 -5.64 14.69
CA LEU A 253 7.54 -6.62 14.37
C LEU A 253 7.65 -7.10 12.92
N PHE A 254 7.70 -6.18 11.94
CA PHE A 254 7.77 -6.53 10.53
C PHE A 254 9.10 -7.17 10.13
N GLU A 255 10.22 -6.70 10.70
CA GLU A 255 11.54 -7.32 10.47
C GLU A 255 11.57 -8.79 10.89
N HIS A 256 10.98 -9.12 12.06
CA HIS A 256 11.07 -10.47 12.63
C HIS A 256 9.91 -11.39 12.28
N ASN A 257 8.86 -10.87 11.64
CA ASN A 257 7.69 -11.66 11.25
C ASN A 257 7.29 -11.40 9.77
N PRO A 258 8.13 -11.78 8.79
CA PRO A 258 7.86 -11.53 7.36
C PRO A 258 6.55 -12.15 6.85
N TRP A 259 6.05 -13.20 7.51
CA TRP A 259 4.79 -13.83 7.12
C TRP A 259 3.58 -12.91 7.34
N ILE A 260 3.64 -11.97 8.30
CA ILE A 260 2.57 -10.98 8.54
C ILE A 260 2.42 -10.09 7.30
N VAL A 261 3.55 -9.73 6.66
CA VAL A 261 3.55 -8.96 5.41
C VAL A 261 2.76 -9.71 4.34
N SER A 262 3.04 -10.99 4.17
CA SER A 262 2.31 -11.85 3.23
C SER A 262 0.84 -12.02 3.60
N TYR A 263 0.51 -12.12 4.90
CA TYR A 263 -0.86 -12.23 5.39
C TYR A 263 -1.67 -10.97 5.09
N ILE A 264 -1.15 -9.79 5.40
CA ILE A 264 -1.80 -8.50 5.11
C ILE A 264 -2.04 -8.34 3.61
N ARG A 265 -1.00 -8.59 2.79
CA ARG A 265 -1.12 -8.54 1.33
C ARG A 265 -2.19 -9.51 0.81
N SER A 266 -2.22 -10.73 1.34
CA SER A 266 -3.21 -11.74 0.95
C SER A 266 -4.64 -11.31 1.31
N ALA A 267 -4.86 -10.72 2.49
CA ALA A 267 -6.16 -10.20 2.89
C ALA A 267 -6.64 -9.06 1.98
N ILE A 268 -5.73 -8.17 1.55
CA ILE A 268 -6.02 -7.11 0.56
C ILE A 268 -6.40 -7.72 -0.80
N VAL A 269 -5.67 -8.75 -1.26
CA VAL A 269 -5.97 -9.45 -2.53
C VAL A 269 -7.34 -10.15 -2.46
N GLU A 270 -7.60 -10.90 -1.38
CA GLU A 270 -8.85 -11.64 -1.18
C GLU A 270 -10.05 -10.70 -1.18
N TYR A 271 -9.90 -9.53 -0.55
CA TYR A 271 -10.90 -8.47 -0.60
C TYR A 271 -11.09 -7.94 -2.02
N GLY A 272 -10.00 -7.57 -2.70
CA GLY A 272 -10.02 -7.01 -4.05
C GLY A 272 -10.64 -7.93 -5.10
N ALA A 273 -10.40 -9.24 -4.98
CA ALA A 273 -10.98 -10.25 -5.86
C ALA A 273 -12.52 -10.34 -5.76
N GLY A 274 -13.10 -9.87 -4.65
CA GLY A 274 -14.55 -9.81 -4.45
C GLY A 274 -15.23 -8.58 -5.06
N ILE A 275 -14.47 -7.56 -5.49
CA ILE A 275 -15.03 -6.33 -6.04
C ILE A 275 -15.69 -6.62 -7.39
N LYS A 276 -17.01 -6.42 -7.45
CA LYS A 276 -17.75 -6.40 -8.71
C LYS A 276 -17.78 -5.00 -9.29
N ILE A 277 -17.72 -4.93 -10.60
CA ILE A 277 -17.75 -3.67 -11.34
C ILE A 277 -19.14 -3.53 -11.91
N ASP A 278 -19.80 -2.43 -11.57
CA ASP A 278 -21.12 -2.11 -12.07
C ASP A 278 -20.99 -1.43 -13.44
N LEU A 279 -21.02 -2.26 -14.49
CA LEU A 279 -20.94 -1.77 -15.87
C LEU A 279 -22.11 -0.86 -16.25
N GLU A 280 -23.29 -1.08 -15.67
CA GLU A 280 -24.47 -0.25 -15.92
C GLU A 280 -24.31 1.14 -15.29
N ALA A 281 -23.70 1.22 -14.10
CA ALA A 281 -23.33 2.49 -13.48
C ALA A 281 -22.30 3.25 -14.31
N ILE A 282 -21.25 2.58 -14.81
CA ILE A 282 -20.25 3.19 -15.70
C ILE A 282 -20.94 3.73 -16.97
N GLN A 283 -21.81 2.94 -17.61
CA GLN A 283 -22.51 3.34 -18.83
C GLN A 283 -23.38 4.57 -18.59
N ARG A 284 -24.19 4.58 -17.52
CA ARG A 284 -25.05 5.71 -17.16
C ARG A 284 -24.24 6.98 -16.91
N GLN A 285 -23.12 6.89 -16.18
CA GLN A 285 -22.25 8.03 -15.93
C GLN A 285 -21.56 8.54 -17.20
N ALA A 286 -21.14 7.63 -18.09
CA ALA A 286 -20.56 8.00 -19.37
C ALA A 286 -21.58 8.71 -20.28
N GLU A 287 -22.83 8.24 -20.31
CA GLU A 287 -23.93 8.87 -21.05
C GLU A 287 -24.26 10.27 -20.48
N GLU A 288 -24.35 10.41 -19.15
CA GLU A 288 -24.55 11.70 -18.47
C GLU A 288 -23.42 12.69 -18.75
N ALA A 289 -22.16 12.24 -18.66
CA ALA A 289 -21.00 13.09 -18.91
C ALA A 289 -20.88 13.50 -20.39
N MET A 290 -21.25 12.63 -21.34
CA MET A 290 -21.36 13.00 -22.75
C MET A 290 -22.49 14.03 -23.00
N SER A 291 -23.59 13.94 -22.24
CA SER A 291 -24.70 14.90 -22.33
C SER A 291 -24.36 16.28 -21.76
N ASN A 292 -23.51 16.35 -20.73
CA ASN A 292 -23.16 17.62 -20.06
C ASN A 292 -21.91 18.31 -20.65
N GLY A 293 -21.17 17.62 -21.53
CA GLY A 293 -19.98 18.14 -22.21
C GLY A 293 -18.69 17.45 -21.76
N ALA A 294 -17.75 17.26 -22.69
CA ALA A 294 -16.58 16.38 -22.55
C ALA A 294 -15.64 16.69 -21.35
N ASN A 295 -15.71 17.88 -20.75
CA ASN A 295 -14.90 18.25 -19.59
C ASN A 295 -15.39 17.64 -18.26
N GLU A 296 -16.61 17.09 -18.20
CA GLU A 296 -17.15 16.47 -16.97
C GLU A 296 -16.91 14.96 -16.88
N ILE A 297 -16.43 14.32 -17.95
CA ILE A 297 -16.11 12.89 -17.99
C ILE A 297 -15.07 12.53 -16.93
N SER A 298 -14.06 13.38 -16.67
CA SER A 298 -13.06 13.06 -15.65
C SER A 298 -13.57 13.17 -14.21
N ILE A 299 -14.66 13.92 -13.96
CA ILE A 299 -15.20 14.21 -12.62
C ILE A 299 -16.33 13.24 -12.27
N ALA A 300 -17.16 12.87 -13.25
CA ALA A 300 -18.27 11.93 -13.05
C ALA A 300 -17.80 10.49 -12.76
N LEU A 301 -16.65 10.07 -13.33
CA LEU A 301 -16.08 8.74 -13.11
C LEU A 301 -15.38 8.56 -11.75
N ASP A 302 -15.12 9.64 -11.00
CA ASP A 302 -14.51 9.57 -9.66
C ASP A 302 -15.50 9.09 -8.57
N ALA A 303 -16.81 9.09 -8.84
CA ALA A 303 -17.84 8.78 -7.85
C ALA A 303 -18.69 7.55 -8.24
N GLY A 304 -18.34 6.36 -7.73
CA GLY A 304 -19.29 5.22 -7.67
C GLY A 304 -19.13 4.10 -8.71
N ILE A 305 -18.01 4.03 -9.43
CA ILE A 305 -17.70 2.92 -10.37
C ILE A 305 -17.53 1.58 -9.64
N PHE A 306 -17.00 1.61 -8.42
CA PHE A 306 -16.90 0.44 -7.55
C PHE A 306 -18.02 0.53 -6.53
N THR A 307 -19.11 -0.19 -6.76
CA THR A 307 -20.11 -0.39 -5.71
C THR A 307 -19.64 -1.57 -4.87
N PRO A 308 -19.28 -1.38 -3.59
CA PRO A 308 -18.97 -2.51 -2.73
C PRO A 308 -20.25 -3.33 -2.54
N GLU A 309 -20.37 -4.47 -3.19
CA GLU A 309 -21.35 -5.47 -2.78
C GLU A 309 -20.79 -6.20 -1.56
N GLU A 310 -21.45 -6.13 -0.40
CA GLU A 310 -21.00 -6.89 0.78
C GLU A 310 -21.27 -8.39 0.64
N THR A 311 -20.52 -9.07 -0.24
CA THR A 311 -20.55 -10.53 -0.28
C THR A 311 -20.00 -11.10 1.04
N PRO A 312 -20.47 -12.28 1.51
CA PRO A 312 -19.95 -12.89 2.74
C PRO A 312 -18.43 -13.11 2.73
N VAL A 313 -17.87 -13.45 1.55
CA VAL A 313 -16.42 -13.64 1.36
C VAL A 313 -15.66 -12.32 1.52
N GLN A 314 -16.15 -11.25 0.89
CA GLN A 314 -15.53 -9.93 1.00
C GLN A 314 -15.61 -9.36 2.42
N ARG A 315 -16.74 -9.57 3.11
CA ARG A 315 -16.87 -9.20 4.53
C ARG A 315 -15.89 -9.96 5.42
N ALA A 316 -15.67 -11.25 5.15
CA ALA A 316 -14.67 -12.04 5.86
C ALA A 316 -13.24 -11.55 5.60
N ALA A 317 -12.90 -11.23 4.35
CA ALA A 317 -11.60 -10.66 3.99
C ALA A 317 -11.37 -9.28 4.65
N LEU A 318 -12.37 -8.41 4.63
CA LEU A 318 -12.33 -7.13 5.34
C LEU A 318 -12.12 -7.33 6.83
N SER A 319 -12.90 -8.21 7.47
CA SER A 319 -12.76 -8.51 8.90
C SER A 319 -11.35 -9.02 9.25
N LYS A 320 -10.73 -9.88 8.43
CA LYS A 320 -9.34 -10.31 8.62
C LYS A 320 -8.37 -9.14 8.56
N LEU A 321 -8.54 -8.25 7.59
CA LEU A 321 -7.69 -7.06 7.40
C LEU A 321 -7.83 -6.08 8.58
N GLU A 322 -9.05 -5.76 9.00
CA GLU A 322 -9.31 -4.91 10.17
C GLU A 322 -8.71 -5.51 11.44
N THR A 323 -8.84 -6.83 11.61
CA THR A 323 -8.32 -7.55 12.79
C THR A 323 -6.80 -7.49 12.85
N VAL A 324 -6.08 -7.75 11.74
CA VAL A 324 -4.61 -7.71 11.76
C VAL A 324 -4.07 -6.29 11.94
N LEU A 325 -4.69 -5.28 11.32
CA LEU A 325 -4.29 -3.88 11.52
C LEU A 325 -4.51 -3.44 12.97
N ALA A 326 -5.64 -3.83 13.57
CA ALA A 326 -5.90 -3.58 14.98
C ALA A 326 -4.90 -4.30 15.89
N LEU A 327 -4.55 -5.56 15.59
CA LEU A 327 -3.54 -6.32 16.33
C LEU A 327 -2.17 -5.63 16.29
N VAL A 328 -1.72 -5.15 15.13
CA VAL A 328 -0.44 -4.43 14.99
C VAL A 328 -0.47 -3.15 15.82
N ASP A 329 -1.52 -2.33 15.68
CA ASP A 329 -1.64 -1.05 16.39
C ASP A 329 -1.74 -1.23 17.92
N GLY A 330 -2.53 -2.21 18.37
CA GLY A 330 -2.71 -2.53 19.77
C GLY A 330 -1.47 -3.15 20.42
N TRP A 331 -0.71 -3.97 19.66
CA TRP A 331 0.55 -4.53 20.16
C TRP A 331 1.59 -3.43 20.32
N ALA A 332 1.68 -2.52 19.33
CA ALA A 332 2.56 -1.37 19.42
C ALA A 332 2.20 -0.44 20.58
N ASP A 333 0.90 -0.28 20.90
CA ASP A 333 0.46 0.45 22.09
C ASP A 333 0.92 -0.23 23.39
N ASP A 334 0.69 -1.54 23.56
CA ASP A 334 1.12 -2.27 24.76
C ASP A 334 2.65 -2.25 24.93
N VAL A 335 3.40 -2.49 23.85
CA VAL A 335 4.88 -2.47 23.85
C VAL A 335 5.42 -1.08 24.17
N ALA A 336 4.93 -0.03 23.51
CA ALA A 336 5.40 1.32 23.75
C ALA A 336 5.07 1.79 25.18
N THR A 337 3.89 1.41 25.69
CA THR A 337 3.49 1.70 27.08
C THR A 337 4.41 1.02 28.08
N LEU A 338 4.71 -0.27 27.86
CA LEU A 338 5.58 -1.06 28.72
C LEU A 338 7.02 -0.54 28.69
N ALA A 339 7.54 -0.21 27.50
CA ALA A 339 8.89 0.34 27.32
C ALA A 339 9.04 1.72 27.97
N ALA A 340 8.01 2.55 27.88
CA ALA A 340 7.96 3.86 28.53
C ALA A 340 7.97 3.73 30.06
N GLY A 341 7.09 2.89 30.62
CA GLY A 341 6.94 2.72 32.07
C GLY A 341 6.83 4.06 32.81
N ASP A 342 7.49 4.17 33.97
CA ASP A 342 7.53 5.41 34.76
C ASP A 342 8.52 6.46 34.20
N ARG A 343 9.30 6.11 33.17
CA ARG A 343 10.31 7.00 32.57
C ARG A 343 9.69 8.07 31.67
N LEU A 344 8.44 7.88 31.23
CA LEU A 344 7.68 8.83 30.42
C LEU A 344 6.37 9.21 31.13
N PRO A 345 6.38 10.25 32.00
CA PRO A 345 5.22 10.60 32.82
C PRO A 345 3.94 10.85 32.01
N ALA A 346 4.05 11.41 30.81
CA ALA A 346 2.89 11.71 29.97
C ALA A 346 2.35 10.50 29.18
N ILE A 347 2.89 9.28 29.35
CA ILE A 347 2.51 8.11 28.52
C ILE A 347 1.00 7.86 28.47
N THR A 348 0.30 7.97 29.61
CA THR A 348 -1.15 7.74 29.65
C THR A 348 -1.92 8.78 28.84
N ALA A 349 -1.50 10.06 28.90
CA ALA A 349 -2.10 11.14 28.12
C ALA A 349 -1.81 10.96 26.61
N LEU A 350 -0.56 10.63 26.26
CA LEU A 350 -0.14 10.40 24.88
C LEU A 350 -0.90 9.25 24.22
N ARG A 351 -1.11 8.13 24.94
CA ARG A 351 -1.93 7.01 24.49
C ARG A 351 -3.38 7.41 24.23
N GLU A 352 -3.97 8.21 25.13
CA GLU A 352 -5.34 8.67 24.95
C GLU A 352 -5.48 9.63 23.75
N ILE A 353 -4.51 10.52 23.53
CA ILE A 353 -4.48 11.38 22.35
C ILE A 353 -4.37 10.51 21.08
N GLN A 354 -3.43 9.57 21.05
CA GLN A 354 -3.24 8.67 19.92
C GLN A 354 -4.51 7.88 19.59
N ARG A 355 -5.19 7.36 20.61
CA ARG A 355 -6.45 6.62 20.47
C ARG A 355 -7.54 7.49 19.84
N ARG A 356 -7.66 8.75 20.25
CA ARG A 356 -8.63 9.70 19.66
C ARG A 356 -8.30 10.01 18.22
N THR A 357 -7.03 10.26 17.93
CA THR A 357 -6.54 10.53 16.56
C THR A 357 -6.81 9.34 15.63
N ARG A 358 -6.60 8.10 16.09
CA ARG A 358 -6.90 6.90 15.30
C ARG A 358 -8.41 6.67 15.09
N ALA A 359 -9.25 7.12 16.01
CA ALA A 359 -10.70 7.00 15.85
C ALA A 359 -11.28 7.97 14.80
N THR A 360 -10.60 9.10 14.54
CA THR A 360 -11.07 10.12 13.60
C THR A 360 -10.29 10.15 12.28
N SER A 361 -9.02 9.73 12.29
CA SER A 361 -8.08 9.94 11.19
C SER A 361 -6.98 8.86 11.15
N ALA A 362 -7.34 7.58 11.02
CA ALA A 362 -6.36 6.53 10.80
C ALA A 362 -5.86 6.51 9.33
N PRO A 363 -4.54 6.51 9.07
CA PRO A 363 -4.00 6.47 7.70
C PRO A 363 -4.48 5.27 6.88
N ALA A 364 -4.60 4.09 7.49
CA ALA A 364 -5.12 2.89 6.81
C ALA A 364 -6.58 3.07 6.37
N GLN A 365 -7.42 3.68 7.23
CA GLN A 365 -8.81 3.99 6.88
C GLN A 365 -8.86 4.97 5.70
N GLN A 366 -8.03 6.01 5.69
CA GLN A 366 -7.97 6.97 4.58
C GLN A 366 -7.55 6.31 3.26
N LEU A 367 -6.58 5.39 3.31
CA LEU A 367 -6.14 4.61 2.15
C LEU A 367 -7.29 3.78 1.58
N PHE A 368 -7.90 2.93 2.40
CA PHE A 368 -8.94 2.01 1.94
C PHE A 368 -10.24 2.75 1.57
N LYS A 369 -10.54 3.87 2.24
CA LYS A 369 -11.65 4.75 1.85
C LYS A 369 -11.45 5.34 0.46
N THR A 370 -10.26 5.88 0.18
CA THR A 370 -9.94 6.47 -1.12
C THR A 370 -9.88 5.43 -2.23
N MET A 371 -9.25 4.27 -1.97
CA MET A 371 -9.00 3.25 -3.00
C MET A 371 -10.17 2.31 -3.25
N LEU A 372 -11.00 2.05 -2.23
CA LEU A 372 -12.01 0.98 -2.26
C LEU A 372 -13.39 1.45 -1.79
N GLY A 373 -13.56 2.73 -1.45
CA GLY A 373 -14.81 3.26 -0.91
C GLY A 373 -15.16 2.70 0.48
N LEU A 374 -14.17 2.16 1.19
CA LEU A 374 -14.39 1.43 2.45
C LEU A 374 -14.32 2.32 3.69
N GLU A 375 -15.18 2.03 4.66
CA GLU A 375 -15.03 2.52 6.03
C GLU A 375 -14.57 1.38 6.95
N VAL A 376 -13.28 1.38 7.29
CA VAL A 376 -12.73 0.45 8.28
C VAL A 376 -13.12 0.92 9.68
N SER A 377 -13.67 0.03 10.50
CA SER A 377 -14.16 0.40 11.84
C SER A 377 -13.00 0.64 12.82
N PRO A 378 -12.97 1.78 13.55
CA PRO A 378 -11.95 2.05 14.57
C PRO A 378 -12.14 1.23 15.86
N LYS A 379 -13.22 0.45 15.96
CA LYS A 379 -13.59 -0.27 17.19
C LYS A 379 -12.43 -1.17 17.64
N LEU A 380 -11.98 -2.06 16.74
CA LEU A 380 -11.04 -3.14 17.06
C LEU A 380 -9.69 -2.67 17.63
N SER A 381 -9.19 -1.47 17.30
CA SER A 381 -7.91 -0.98 17.84
C SER A 381 -7.89 -0.91 19.37
N ARG A 382 -9.01 -0.49 19.97
CA ARG A 382 -9.13 -0.42 21.42
C ARG A 382 -9.13 -1.81 22.04
N GLU A 383 -9.88 -2.73 21.44
CA GLU A 383 -9.99 -4.09 21.97
C GLU A 383 -8.72 -4.91 21.77
N ALA A 384 -7.98 -4.68 20.67
CA ALA A 384 -6.65 -5.25 20.47
C ALA A 384 -5.66 -4.79 21.55
N SER A 385 -5.66 -3.49 21.90
CA SER A 385 -4.79 -2.99 22.97
C SER A 385 -5.10 -3.65 24.33
N ALA A 386 -6.39 -3.86 24.63
CA ALA A 386 -6.82 -4.59 25.83
C ALA A 386 -6.43 -6.07 25.79
N PHE A 387 -6.57 -6.73 24.63
CA PHE A 387 -6.16 -8.11 24.41
C PHE A 387 -4.67 -8.31 24.72
N TRP A 388 -3.79 -7.48 24.16
CA TRP A 388 -2.35 -7.61 24.38
C TRP A 388 -1.94 -7.38 25.82
N ASN A 389 -2.55 -6.40 26.48
CA ASN A 389 -2.35 -6.16 27.90
C ASN A 389 -2.76 -7.39 28.73
N HIS A 390 -3.93 -7.97 28.43
CA HIS A 390 -4.44 -9.16 29.12
C HIS A 390 -3.52 -10.36 28.95
N VAL A 391 -3.11 -10.67 27.71
CA VAL A 391 -2.20 -11.79 27.43
C VAL A 391 -0.89 -11.64 28.21
N ARG A 392 -0.29 -10.44 28.19
CA ARG A 392 0.94 -10.16 28.93
C ARG A 392 0.76 -10.26 30.44
N ALA A 393 -0.37 -9.79 30.98
CA ALA A 393 -0.66 -9.82 32.41
C ALA A 393 -0.98 -11.24 32.92
N ALA A 394 -1.63 -12.07 32.10
CA ALA A 394 -1.96 -13.45 32.40
C ALA A 394 -0.74 -14.38 32.28
N LYS A 395 0.16 -14.09 31.33
CA LYS A 395 1.38 -14.87 31.07
C LYS A 395 2.61 -13.96 31.26
N ASP A 396 3.30 -13.64 30.17
CA ASP A 396 4.48 -12.77 30.17
C ASP A 396 4.70 -12.12 28.78
N ILE A 397 5.80 -11.38 28.64
CA ILE A 397 6.20 -10.71 27.39
C ILE A 397 6.49 -11.75 26.29
N ALA A 398 7.11 -12.87 26.62
CA ALA A 398 7.50 -13.88 25.64
C ALA A 398 6.27 -14.57 25.05
N ALA A 399 5.30 -14.94 25.88
CA ALA A 399 4.03 -15.50 25.46
C ALA A 399 3.23 -14.51 24.60
N ARG A 400 3.21 -13.22 24.98
CA ARG A 400 2.59 -12.15 24.17
C ARG A 400 3.21 -12.10 22.78
N ASP A 401 4.53 -12.00 22.68
CA ASP A 401 5.20 -11.86 21.39
C ASP A 401 5.17 -13.14 20.56
N ASN A 402 5.11 -14.31 21.18
CA ASN A 402 5.02 -15.60 20.51
C ASN A 402 3.70 -15.78 19.72
N ILE A 403 2.64 -15.01 20.02
CA ILE A 403 1.40 -15.01 19.23
C ILE A 403 1.68 -14.68 17.76
N TRP A 404 2.67 -13.81 17.49
CA TRP A 404 3.08 -13.46 16.13
C TRP A 404 3.75 -14.61 15.37
N SER A 405 4.04 -15.75 16.00
CA SER A 405 4.55 -16.96 15.31
C SER A 405 3.46 -17.95 14.91
N GLY A 406 2.21 -17.72 15.34
CA GLY A 406 1.11 -18.68 15.23
C GLY A 406 -0.11 -18.14 14.49
N ILE A 407 -1.27 -18.71 14.82
CA ILE A 407 -2.57 -18.28 14.30
C ILE A 407 -2.97 -17.00 15.02
N LEU A 408 -3.31 -15.94 14.26
CA LEU A 408 -3.81 -14.70 14.84
C LEU A 408 -5.22 -14.89 15.41
N PRO A 409 -5.55 -14.20 16.52
CA PRO A 409 -6.91 -14.20 17.03
C PRO A 409 -7.87 -13.59 16.00
N SER A 410 -9.06 -14.17 15.91
CA SER A 410 -10.18 -13.58 15.18
C SER A 410 -10.72 -12.32 15.90
N ALA A 411 -11.56 -11.54 15.20
CA ALA A 411 -12.25 -10.39 15.78
C ALA A 411 -13.07 -10.76 17.05
N THR A 412 -13.63 -11.97 17.11
CA THR A 412 -14.36 -12.46 18.29
C THR A 412 -13.42 -12.80 19.44
N GLU A 413 -12.29 -13.44 19.14
CA GLU A 413 -11.27 -13.81 20.13
C GLU A 413 -10.55 -12.59 20.70
N LEU A 414 -10.41 -11.51 19.94
CA LEU A 414 -9.93 -10.21 20.45
C LEU A 414 -10.78 -9.70 21.63
N LEU A 415 -12.10 -9.95 21.59
CA LEU A 415 -13.03 -9.53 22.64
C LEU A 415 -13.05 -10.47 23.85
N ALA A 416 -12.44 -11.66 23.71
CA ALA A 416 -12.41 -12.69 24.73
C ALA A 416 -11.03 -13.36 24.77
N PRO A 417 -10.00 -12.66 25.30
CA PRO A 417 -8.62 -13.15 25.27
C PRO A 417 -8.44 -14.55 25.88
N ASP A 418 -9.22 -14.88 26.91
CA ASP A 418 -9.18 -16.20 27.55
C ASP A 418 -9.60 -17.34 26.61
N LEU A 419 -10.52 -17.08 25.66
CA LEU A 419 -10.91 -18.07 24.66
C LEU A 419 -9.76 -18.38 23.71
N PHE A 420 -8.99 -17.35 23.32
CA PHE A 420 -7.81 -17.53 22.47
C PHE A 420 -6.68 -18.25 23.19
N LEU A 421 -6.44 -17.90 24.46
CA LEU A 421 -5.41 -18.58 25.25
C LEU A 421 -5.75 -20.06 25.47
N ALA A 422 -7.02 -20.39 25.72
CA ALA A 422 -7.47 -21.77 25.86
C ALA A 422 -7.41 -22.55 24.54
N SER A 423 -7.63 -21.91 23.38
CA SER A 423 -7.57 -22.58 22.07
C SER A 423 -6.14 -22.85 21.59
N THR A 424 -5.16 -22.11 22.14
CA THR A 424 -3.74 -22.23 21.78
C THR A 424 -2.93 -23.07 22.77
N GLU A 425 -3.50 -23.40 23.92
CA GLU A 425 -2.92 -24.35 24.87
C GLU A 425 -3.16 -25.78 24.39
N ILE A 426 -2.07 -26.48 24.04
CA ILE A 426 -2.10 -27.93 23.84
C ILE A 426 -2.40 -28.55 25.21
N PRO A 427 -3.45 -29.37 25.37
CA PRO A 427 -3.69 -30.06 26.64
C PRO A 427 -2.47 -30.89 27.01
N ASP A 428 -1.87 -30.60 28.16
CA ASP A 428 -0.66 -31.29 28.68
C ASP A 428 -0.89 -32.79 28.96
N ASP A 429 -2.12 -33.29 28.82
CA ASP A 429 -2.48 -34.68 29.14
C ASP A 429 -3.18 -35.39 27.97
N LEU A 430 -2.38 -35.81 26.97
CA LEU A 430 -2.77 -36.89 26.05
C LEU A 430 -2.50 -38.29 26.67
N SER A 431 -1.88 -38.35 27.86
CA SER A 431 -1.59 -39.59 28.59
C SER A 431 -2.86 -40.30 29.07
N GLY A 432 -3.97 -39.56 29.26
CA GLY A 432 -5.28 -40.13 29.59
C GLY A 432 -6.06 -40.73 28.41
N MET A 433 -5.63 -40.53 27.15
CA MET A 433 -6.36 -40.99 25.95
C MET A 433 -5.86 -42.34 25.39
N LEU A 434 -4.87 -42.97 26.03
CA LEU A 434 -4.36 -44.31 25.69
C LEU A 434 -4.67 -45.37 26.77
N GLY A 435 -5.61 -45.09 27.68
CA GLY A 435 -6.04 -45.99 28.76
C GLY A 435 -7.16 -46.95 28.38
#